data_AF-A0AA44EPC5-F1
#
_entry.id   AF-A0AA44EPC5-F1
#
_cell.length_a   1.000
_cell.length_b   1.000
_cell.length_c   1.000
_cell.angle_alpha   90.00
_cell.angle_beta   90.00
_cell.angle_gamma   90.00
#
_symmetry.space_group_name_H-M   'P 1'
#
loop_
_entity.id
_entity.type
_entity.pdbx_description
1 polymer ?
#
loop_
_entity_poly.entity_id
_entity_poly.type
_entity_poly.pdbx_seq_one_letter_code
_entity_poly.pdbx_strand_id
1 'polypeptide(L)'
;MSDNPAAFDALRRVAYDFVKHHGKDPVSLEGACRDFMSISKADGSLGDISDVDVKRLIDEVVRWTIRKYNPPKRRPERHREERAATMILAPEFLEIASERYGKATVRNAARVSGQSKSTLARHLARQGISPRREAKIKQLPANTQKLLRILDETFDRRAEGVLLVAELLEAIWEAPTSGLPRSTLASRRKALGTMLTVVAKSNLGYHSVTKGDFVAVRRGRNFRSLSEAVVRIEDDCRKNRFVGVVVPRAVDKALFWDDPYILHMLEILEMSTTEHFYPPERLNSIFFFKRPLIDLTPLMPWLHRAHFSDYSSSIGYNLALLSDRILDPVVRRAASQVSLQLQKLASYCGPFRICVDAFDMVDYILDVMSHAKQYAPGSFCRLSYLRASLENRDETYEELREELRGMLALEQSGEWQAPDEQTLRCYLPEH
;
A
#
# COMPACT_ATOMS: atom_id res chain seq x y z
N MET A 1 -14.15 -19.34 -47.93
CA MET A 1 -13.40 -19.98 -46.82
C MET A 1 -12.53 -21.04 -47.47
N SER A 2 -11.23 -21.08 -47.19
CA SER A 2 -10.25 -21.97 -47.84
C SER A 2 -10.66 -23.44 -47.69
N ASP A 3 -10.60 -24.20 -48.78
CA ASP A 3 -10.86 -25.65 -48.82
C ASP A 3 -9.75 -26.48 -48.12
N ASN A 4 -8.69 -25.82 -47.63
CA ASN A 4 -7.63 -26.44 -46.82
C ASN A 4 -7.28 -25.58 -45.57
N PRO A 5 -7.91 -25.86 -44.41
CA PRO A 5 -7.68 -25.11 -43.17
C PRO A 5 -6.27 -25.27 -42.60
N ALA A 6 -5.62 -26.41 -42.81
CA ALA A 6 -4.28 -26.69 -42.31
C ALA A 6 -3.23 -25.81 -43.02
N ALA A 7 -3.36 -25.68 -44.35
CA ALA A 7 -2.51 -24.79 -45.14
C ALA A 7 -2.69 -23.32 -44.73
N PHE A 8 -3.93 -22.88 -44.48
CA PHE A 8 -4.21 -21.54 -43.99
C PHE A 8 -3.54 -21.27 -42.64
N ASP A 9 -3.67 -22.18 -41.68
CA ASP A 9 -3.11 -21.99 -40.34
C ASP A 9 -1.59 -22.00 -40.33
N ALA A 10 -0.96 -22.85 -41.14
CA ALA A 10 0.49 -22.89 -41.31
C ALA A 10 1.00 -21.58 -41.93
N LEU A 11 0.39 -21.15 -43.03
CA LEU A 11 0.76 -19.92 -43.72
C LEU A 11 0.55 -18.67 -42.85
N ARG A 12 -0.53 -18.65 -42.07
CA ARG A 12 -0.83 -17.58 -41.10
C ARG A 12 0.25 -17.46 -40.02
N ARG A 13 0.75 -18.59 -39.49
CA ARG A 13 1.84 -18.59 -38.49
C ARG A 13 3.11 -18.00 -39.07
N VAL A 14 3.50 -18.42 -40.27
CA VAL A 14 4.66 -17.88 -41.00
C VAL A 14 4.50 -16.38 -41.21
N ALA A 15 3.33 -15.92 -41.66
CA ALA A 15 3.08 -14.49 -41.86
C ALA A 15 3.17 -13.66 -40.56
N TYR A 16 2.67 -14.20 -39.45
CA TYR A 16 2.76 -13.52 -38.15
C TYR A 16 4.18 -13.46 -37.62
N ASP A 17 4.93 -14.56 -37.74
CA ASP A 17 6.32 -14.62 -37.32
C ASP A 17 7.19 -13.71 -38.19
N PHE A 18 6.94 -13.64 -39.51
CA PHE A 18 7.60 -12.68 -40.38
C PHE A 18 7.38 -11.24 -39.90
N VAL A 19 6.12 -10.83 -39.70
CA VAL A 19 5.81 -9.45 -39.26
C VAL A 19 6.38 -9.13 -37.88
N LYS A 20 6.48 -10.13 -37.00
CA LYS A 20 7.09 -9.98 -35.68
C LYS A 20 8.59 -9.65 -35.75
N HIS A 21 9.32 -10.21 -36.72
CA HIS A 21 10.78 -10.03 -36.83
C HIS A 21 11.18 -8.93 -37.82
N HIS A 22 10.41 -8.75 -38.90
CA HIS A 22 10.79 -7.90 -40.04
C HIS A 22 9.83 -6.71 -40.27
N GLY A 23 8.74 -6.62 -39.51
CA GLY A 23 7.74 -5.56 -39.67
C GLY A 23 6.78 -5.79 -40.84
N LYS A 24 6.04 -4.75 -41.22
CA LYS A 24 4.98 -4.83 -42.26
C LYS A 24 5.50 -4.38 -43.62
N ASP A 25 6.22 -5.26 -44.30
CA ASP A 25 6.56 -5.09 -45.72
C ASP A 25 5.74 -6.07 -46.58
N PRO A 26 4.80 -5.60 -47.40
CA PRO A 26 3.95 -6.46 -48.23
C PRO A 26 4.75 -7.33 -49.20
N VAL A 27 5.82 -6.79 -49.81
CA VAL A 27 6.56 -7.47 -50.88
C VAL A 27 7.42 -8.60 -50.30
N SER A 28 8.16 -8.32 -49.23
CA SER A 28 8.98 -9.33 -48.56
C SER A 28 8.13 -10.39 -47.84
N LEU A 29 6.97 -10.00 -47.29
CA LEU A 29 6.02 -10.95 -46.69
C LEU A 29 5.43 -11.90 -47.74
N GLU A 30 5.04 -11.37 -48.90
CA GLU A 30 4.54 -12.17 -50.01
C GLU A 30 5.60 -13.15 -50.52
N GLY A 31 6.85 -12.71 -50.63
CA GLY A 31 8.00 -13.59 -50.94
C GLY A 31 8.13 -14.73 -49.94
N ALA A 32 8.17 -14.42 -48.63
CA ALA A 32 8.28 -15.43 -47.57
C ALA A 32 7.11 -16.43 -47.58
N CYS A 33 5.89 -15.95 -47.86
CA CYS A 33 4.71 -16.80 -47.98
C CYS A 33 4.77 -17.72 -49.22
N ARG A 34 5.28 -17.23 -50.36
CA ARG A 34 5.47 -18.05 -51.57
C ARG A 34 6.55 -19.12 -51.37
N ASP A 35 7.67 -18.75 -50.78
CA ASP A 35 8.77 -19.69 -50.52
C ASP A 35 8.32 -20.82 -49.60
N PHE A 36 7.61 -20.48 -48.52
CA PHE A 36 7.02 -21.47 -47.62
C PHE A 36 6.07 -22.41 -48.35
N MET A 37 5.11 -21.89 -49.13
CA MET A 37 4.15 -22.72 -49.85
C MET A 37 4.83 -23.60 -50.92
N SER A 38 5.88 -23.12 -51.58
CA SER A 38 6.65 -23.89 -52.55
C SER A 38 7.36 -25.07 -51.91
N ILE A 39 8.03 -24.84 -50.76
CA ILE A 39 8.71 -25.89 -50.00
C ILE A 39 7.70 -26.90 -49.47
N SER A 40 6.63 -26.41 -48.84
CA SER A 40 5.61 -27.27 -48.24
C SER A 40 4.82 -28.10 -49.26
N LYS A 41 4.70 -27.65 -50.51
CA LYS A 41 4.14 -28.41 -51.63
C LYS A 41 5.12 -29.50 -52.11
N ALA A 42 6.41 -29.19 -52.21
CA ALA A 42 7.44 -30.16 -52.59
C ALA A 42 7.56 -31.30 -51.57
N ASP A 43 7.41 -30.99 -50.28
CA ASP A 43 7.50 -31.96 -49.18
C ASP A 43 6.18 -32.71 -48.91
N GLY A 44 5.12 -32.44 -49.69
CA GLY A 44 3.81 -33.10 -49.56
C GLY A 44 3.01 -32.73 -48.30
N SER A 45 3.53 -31.83 -47.46
CA SER A 45 2.99 -31.50 -46.13
C SER A 45 1.62 -30.81 -46.14
N LEU A 46 1.16 -30.31 -47.29
CA LEU A 46 -0.09 -29.56 -47.44
C LEU A 46 -1.18 -30.31 -48.21
N GLY A 47 -0.92 -31.55 -48.64
CA GLY A 47 -1.82 -32.31 -49.52
C GLY A 47 -1.95 -31.72 -50.93
N ASP A 48 -2.88 -32.25 -51.72
CA ASP A 48 -3.15 -31.77 -53.09
C ASP A 48 -3.87 -30.41 -53.06
N ILE A 49 -3.08 -29.34 -53.10
CA ILE A 49 -3.57 -27.97 -53.27
C ILE A 49 -3.21 -27.46 -54.67
N SER A 50 -4.19 -26.89 -55.37
CA SER A 50 -3.98 -26.33 -56.71
C SER A 50 -3.13 -25.05 -56.64
N ASP A 51 -2.36 -24.74 -57.69
CA ASP A 51 -1.54 -23.51 -57.73
C ASP A 51 -2.39 -22.23 -57.68
N VAL A 52 -3.63 -22.30 -58.17
CA VAL A 52 -4.59 -21.20 -58.09
C VAL A 52 -5.03 -20.95 -56.65
N ASP A 53 -5.25 -22.01 -55.87
CA ASP A 53 -5.62 -21.91 -54.47
C ASP A 53 -4.46 -21.45 -53.59
N VAL A 54 -3.23 -21.89 -53.88
CA VAL A 54 -2.02 -21.41 -53.21
C VAL A 54 -1.88 -19.89 -53.36
N LYS A 55 -1.99 -19.38 -54.59
CA LYS A 55 -1.88 -17.94 -54.85
C LYS A 55 -2.96 -17.15 -54.13
N ARG A 56 -4.22 -17.61 -54.18
CA ARG A 56 -5.34 -16.97 -53.48
C ARG A 56 -5.12 -16.94 -51.96
N LEU A 57 -4.63 -18.04 -51.38
CA LEU A 57 -4.37 -18.15 -49.95
C LEU A 57 -3.27 -17.17 -49.50
N ILE A 58 -2.19 -17.06 -50.27
CA ILE A 58 -1.11 -16.11 -50.02
C ILE A 58 -1.64 -14.68 -50.06
N ASP A 59 -2.38 -14.31 -51.11
CA ASP A 59 -2.93 -12.96 -51.26
C ASP A 59 -3.86 -12.58 -50.09
N GLU A 60 -4.69 -13.51 -49.63
CA GLU A 60 -5.60 -13.30 -48.49
C GLU A 60 -4.85 -13.13 -47.17
N VAL A 61 -3.88 -14.01 -46.88
CA VAL A 61 -3.08 -13.97 -45.64
C VAL A 61 -2.21 -12.72 -45.59
N VAL A 62 -1.51 -12.39 -46.68
CA VAL A 62 -0.68 -11.18 -46.78
C VAL A 62 -1.54 -9.93 -46.58
N ARG A 63 -2.66 -9.81 -47.32
CA ARG A 63 -3.56 -8.66 -47.23
C ARG A 63 -4.14 -8.48 -45.83
N TRP A 64 -4.56 -9.57 -45.18
CA TRP A 64 -5.09 -9.51 -43.82
C TRP A 64 -4.00 -9.12 -42.82
N THR A 65 -2.82 -9.75 -42.91
CA THR A 65 -1.72 -9.53 -41.96
C THR A 65 -1.23 -8.08 -42.02
N ILE A 66 -1.05 -7.50 -43.21
CA ILE A 66 -0.68 -6.10 -43.36
C ILE A 66 -1.76 -5.16 -42.77
N ARG A 67 -3.03 -5.40 -43.09
CA ARG A 67 -4.13 -4.49 -42.71
C ARG A 67 -4.57 -4.60 -41.25
N LYS A 68 -4.52 -5.79 -40.66
CA LYS A 68 -5.22 -6.10 -39.39
C LYS A 68 -4.31 -6.64 -38.29
N TYR A 69 -3.22 -7.33 -38.62
CA TYR A 69 -2.32 -7.85 -37.59
C TYR A 69 -1.47 -6.74 -37.01
N ASN A 70 -1.48 -6.55 -35.69
CA ASN A 70 -0.50 -5.73 -35.00
C ASN A 70 0.19 -6.63 -33.97
N PRO A 71 1.52 -6.83 -34.07
CA PRO A 71 2.21 -7.71 -33.14
C PRO A 71 2.00 -7.18 -31.72
N PRO A 72 1.67 -8.05 -30.75
CA PRO A 72 1.53 -7.64 -29.36
C PRO A 72 2.88 -7.05 -28.93
N LYS A 73 2.86 -5.78 -28.48
CA LYS A 73 4.06 -5.15 -27.91
C LYS A 73 4.52 -6.03 -26.75
N ARG A 74 5.73 -6.60 -26.85
CA ARG A 74 6.36 -7.27 -25.71
C ARG A 74 6.36 -6.28 -24.56
N ARG A 75 5.55 -6.56 -23.54
CA ARG A 75 5.67 -5.84 -22.28
C ARG A 75 7.03 -6.25 -21.72
N PRO A 76 7.87 -5.31 -21.29
CA PRO A 76 9.05 -5.70 -20.52
C PRO A 76 8.56 -6.60 -19.39
N GLU A 77 9.15 -7.78 -19.26
CA GLU A 77 8.92 -8.65 -18.11
C GLU A 77 9.47 -7.91 -16.90
N ARG A 78 8.58 -7.18 -16.22
CA ARG A 78 8.94 -6.47 -14.99
C ARG A 78 8.67 -7.39 -13.82
N HIS A 79 9.69 -7.58 -13.00
CA HIS A 79 9.57 -8.34 -11.77
C HIS A 79 8.51 -7.71 -10.85
N ARG A 80 7.93 -8.51 -9.97
CA ARG A 80 6.91 -8.03 -9.04
C ARG A 80 7.50 -7.01 -8.06
N GLU A 81 8.74 -7.22 -7.62
CA GLU A 81 9.51 -6.27 -6.81
C GLU A 81 9.77 -4.95 -7.52
N GLU A 82 10.13 -4.97 -8.80
CA GLU A 82 10.32 -3.72 -9.57
C GLU A 82 9.02 -2.89 -9.65
N ARG A 83 7.87 -3.57 -9.75
CA ARG A 83 6.55 -2.92 -9.73
C ARG A 83 6.21 -2.37 -8.34
N ALA A 84 6.59 -3.07 -7.28
CA ALA A 84 6.43 -2.60 -5.91
C ALA A 84 7.34 -1.39 -5.62
N ALA A 85 8.62 -1.47 -5.99
CA ALA A 85 9.61 -0.40 -5.85
C ALA A 85 9.13 0.89 -6.52
N THR A 86 8.71 0.78 -7.79
CA THR A 86 8.18 1.94 -8.54
C THR A 86 6.89 2.52 -7.97
N MET A 87 6.14 1.76 -7.16
CA MET A 87 5.00 2.23 -6.40
C MET A 87 5.42 2.91 -5.10
N ILE A 88 6.27 2.28 -4.29
CA ILE A 88 6.73 2.83 -3.01
C ILE A 88 7.51 4.12 -3.20
N LEU A 89 8.39 4.20 -4.20
CA LEU A 89 9.20 5.39 -4.49
C LEU A 89 8.41 6.54 -5.14
N ALA A 90 7.11 6.35 -5.42
CA ALA A 90 6.29 7.38 -6.05
C ALA A 90 6.27 8.75 -5.32
N PRO A 91 6.22 8.81 -3.97
CA PRO A 91 6.34 10.05 -3.20
C PRO A 91 7.72 10.66 -3.30
N GLU A 92 8.79 9.87 -3.22
CA GLU A 92 10.17 10.38 -3.36
C GLU A 92 10.39 11.02 -4.74
N PHE A 93 9.80 10.46 -5.80
CA PHE A 93 9.83 11.10 -7.11
C PHE A 93 9.10 12.45 -7.15
N LEU A 94 8.13 12.71 -6.27
CA LEU A 94 7.52 14.04 -6.11
C LEU A 94 8.44 15.01 -5.38
N GLU A 95 9.15 14.55 -4.36
CA GLU A 95 10.13 15.34 -3.60
C GLU A 95 11.30 15.75 -4.49
N ILE A 96 11.92 14.78 -5.17
CA ILE A 96 12.97 15.03 -6.17
C ILE A 96 12.47 15.93 -7.30
N ALA A 97 11.20 15.80 -7.71
CA ALA A 97 10.61 16.69 -8.69
C ALA A 97 10.41 18.13 -8.17
N SER A 98 10.15 18.28 -6.87
CA SER A 98 10.09 19.59 -6.21
C SER A 98 11.46 20.25 -6.19
N GLU A 99 12.51 19.50 -5.86
CA GLU A 99 13.89 19.98 -5.83
C GLU A 99 14.39 20.34 -7.23
N ARG A 100 14.18 19.43 -8.20
CA ARG A 100 14.71 19.57 -9.56
C ARG A 100 13.96 20.56 -10.44
N TYR A 101 12.65 20.73 -10.22
CA TYR A 101 11.79 21.55 -11.08
C TYR A 101 11.01 22.63 -10.32
N GLY A 102 11.28 22.81 -9.02
CA GLY A 102 10.61 23.77 -8.14
C GLY A 102 9.15 23.47 -7.83
N LYS A 103 8.59 22.35 -8.33
CA LYS A 103 7.17 21.99 -8.20
C LYS A 103 6.93 20.48 -8.15
N ALA A 104 6.41 20.01 -7.01
CA ALA A 104 5.94 18.64 -6.78
C ALA A 104 4.65 18.32 -7.58
N THR A 105 4.81 18.01 -8.87
CA THR A 105 3.68 17.60 -9.74
C THR A 105 3.85 16.20 -10.27
N VAL A 106 2.74 15.47 -10.44
CA VAL A 106 2.72 14.13 -11.05
C VAL A 106 3.40 14.10 -12.43
N ARG A 107 3.33 15.20 -13.20
CA ARG A 107 4.00 15.29 -14.50
C ARG A 107 5.52 15.34 -14.35
N ASN A 108 6.03 16.13 -13.41
CA ASN A 108 7.47 16.25 -13.16
C ASN A 108 8.02 14.97 -12.55
N ALA A 109 7.32 14.40 -11.58
CA ALA A 109 7.70 13.13 -10.96
C ALA A 109 7.66 11.94 -11.95
N ALA A 110 6.76 11.97 -12.93
CA ALA A 110 6.75 10.97 -14.02
C ALA A 110 7.99 11.11 -14.91
N ARG A 111 8.48 12.34 -15.09
CA ARG A 111 9.71 12.65 -15.83
C ARG A 111 10.96 12.19 -15.06
N VAL A 112 10.99 12.37 -13.74
CA VAL A 112 12.06 11.87 -12.86
C VAL A 112 12.13 10.35 -12.89
N SER A 113 10.99 9.68 -12.73
CA SER A 113 10.90 8.22 -12.61
C SER A 113 10.95 7.45 -13.92
N GLY A 114 10.90 8.13 -15.07
CA GLY A 114 10.76 7.49 -16.39
C GLY A 114 9.44 6.75 -16.59
N GLN A 115 8.47 6.93 -15.69
CA GLN A 115 7.16 6.27 -15.75
C GLN A 115 6.15 7.08 -16.56
N SER A 116 5.06 6.44 -16.99
CA SER A 116 3.93 7.17 -17.56
C SER A 116 3.24 8.01 -16.49
N LYS A 117 2.72 9.19 -16.87
CA LYS A 117 1.93 10.07 -15.98
C LYS A 117 0.77 9.32 -15.31
N SER A 118 0.08 8.45 -16.04
CA SER A 118 -1.03 7.65 -15.53
C SER A 118 -0.61 6.60 -14.51
N THR A 119 0.55 5.98 -14.70
CA THR A 119 1.10 5.00 -13.74
C THR A 119 1.43 5.69 -12.43
N LEU A 120 2.17 6.80 -12.49
CA LEU A 120 2.57 7.51 -11.28
C LEU A 120 1.38 8.12 -10.55
N ALA A 121 0.39 8.68 -11.27
CA ALA A 121 -0.85 9.17 -10.66
C ALA A 121 -1.57 8.07 -9.87
N ARG A 122 -1.58 6.84 -10.39
CA ARG A 122 -2.20 5.68 -9.74
C ARG A 122 -1.42 5.24 -8.51
N HIS A 123 -0.09 5.25 -8.54
CA HIS A 123 0.74 4.91 -7.40
C HIS A 123 0.54 5.92 -6.25
N LEU A 124 0.59 7.21 -6.55
CA LEU A 124 0.34 8.28 -5.57
C LEU A 124 -1.07 8.21 -4.97
N ALA A 125 -2.10 8.00 -5.81
CA ALA A 125 -3.48 7.88 -5.34
C ALA A 125 -3.69 6.66 -4.41
N ARG A 126 -2.99 5.55 -4.64
CA ARG A 126 -3.03 4.37 -3.75
C ARG A 126 -2.40 4.63 -2.39
N GLN A 127 -1.48 5.58 -2.30
CA GLN A 127 -0.86 6.03 -1.06
C GLN A 127 -1.62 7.22 -0.43
N GLY A 128 -2.80 7.57 -0.96
CA GLY A 128 -3.59 8.71 -0.48
C GLY A 128 -3.01 10.08 -0.84
N ILE A 129 -1.88 10.13 -1.56
CA ILE A 129 -1.15 11.36 -1.86
C ILE A 129 -1.75 12.03 -3.09
N SER A 130 -2.23 13.25 -2.88
CA SER A 130 -2.74 14.11 -3.95
C SER A 130 -2.20 15.53 -3.75
N PRO A 131 -1.05 15.87 -4.35
CA PRO A 131 -0.36 17.14 -4.07
C PRO A 131 -1.22 18.37 -4.37
N ARG A 132 -2.09 18.27 -5.38
CA ARG A 132 -3.06 19.34 -5.71
C ARG A 132 -4.16 19.47 -4.65
N ARG A 133 -4.56 18.38 -4.01
CA ARG A 133 -5.55 18.39 -2.93
C ARG A 133 -4.93 19.00 -1.68
N GLU A 134 -3.77 18.53 -1.25
CA GLU A 134 -3.08 19.03 -0.05
C GLU A 134 -2.72 20.52 -0.15
N ALA A 135 -2.21 20.97 -1.30
CA ALA A 135 -1.93 22.39 -1.51
C ALA A 135 -3.19 23.27 -1.37
N LYS A 136 -4.33 22.79 -1.90
CA LYS A 136 -5.62 23.47 -1.72
C LYS A 136 -6.09 23.48 -0.27
N ILE A 137 -5.87 22.38 0.47
CA ILE A 137 -6.24 22.29 1.90
C ILE A 137 -5.43 23.30 2.71
N LYS A 138 -4.11 23.40 2.48
CA LYS A 138 -3.24 24.36 3.19
C LYS A 138 -3.64 25.83 2.98
N GLN A 139 -4.31 26.15 1.88
CA GLN A 139 -4.82 27.51 1.58
C GLN A 139 -6.14 27.85 2.30
N LEU A 140 -6.79 26.88 2.95
CA LEU A 140 -8.06 27.10 3.64
C LEU A 140 -7.85 27.69 5.05
N PRO A 141 -8.83 28.42 5.60
CA PRO A 141 -8.80 28.84 7.00
C PRO A 141 -8.71 27.65 7.97
N ALA A 142 -8.05 27.83 9.12
CA ALA A 142 -7.79 26.75 10.09
C ALA A 142 -9.04 25.92 10.47
N ASN A 143 -10.15 26.57 10.80
CA ASN A 143 -11.40 25.87 11.14
C ASN A 143 -12.01 25.14 9.93
N THR A 144 -11.78 25.62 8.70
CA THR A 144 -12.21 24.94 7.48
C THR A 144 -11.32 23.73 7.17
N GLN A 145 -10.01 23.81 7.45
CA GLN A 145 -9.12 22.65 7.42
C GLN A 145 -9.56 21.59 8.43
N LYS A 146 -9.89 22.00 9.66
CA LYS A 146 -10.39 21.12 10.72
C LYS A 146 -11.70 20.44 10.31
N LEU A 147 -12.68 21.20 9.79
CA LEU A 147 -13.91 20.65 9.23
C LEU A 147 -13.62 19.61 8.13
N LEU A 148 -12.70 19.89 7.21
CA LEU A 148 -12.38 18.94 6.15
C LEU A 148 -11.76 17.64 6.70
N ARG A 149 -10.90 17.71 7.72
CA ARG A 149 -10.35 16.51 8.38
C ARG A 149 -11.45 15.68 9.07
N ILE A 150 -12.39 16.35 9.75
CA ILE A 150 -13.59 15.71 10.32
C ILE A 150 -14.38 14.99 9.22
N LEU A 151 -14.58 15.63 8.07
CA LEU A 151 -15.29 15.02 6.94
C LEU A 151 -14.51 13.87 6.28
N ASP A 152 -13.18 13.97 6.19
CA ASP A 152 -12.31 12.89 5.68
C ASP A 152 -12.45 11.64 6.57
N GLU A 153 -12.39 11.81 7.89
CA GLU A 153 -12.50 10.70 8.85
C GLU A 153 -13.94 10.13 8.90
N THR A 154 -14.94 11.01 8.98
CA THR A 154 -16.36 10.60 9.06
C THR A 154 -16.84 9.87 7.79
N PHE A 155 -16.26 10.21 6.62
CA PHE A 155 -16.63 9.64 5.32
C PHE A 155 -15.49 8.86 4.65
N ASP A 156 -14.60 8.26 5.44
CA ASP A 156 -13.52 7.41 4.90
C ASP A 156 -14.10 6.23 4.11
N ARG A 157 -15.03 5.50 4.74
CA ARG A 157 -15.68 4.30 4.16
C ARG A 157 -17.08 4.56 3.60
N ARG A 158 -17.60 5.78 3.72
CA ARG A 158 -18.98 6.14 3.34
C ARG A 158 -18.99 7.22 2.25
N ALA A 159 -19.84 7.04 1.24
CA ALA A 159 -19.95 8.00 0.14
C ALA A 159 -20.88 9.19 0.45
N GLU A 160 -21.81 9.05 1.39
CA GLU A 160 -22.82 10.06 1.73
C GLU A 160 -23.45 9.81 3.10
N GLY A 161 -24.10 10.84 3.67
CA GLY A 161 -24.83 10.75 4.92
C GLY A 161 -25.37 12.09 5.42
N VAL A 162 -26.25 12.04 6.43
CA VAL A 162 -26.80 13.21 7.11
C VAL A 162 -26.18 13.32 8.51
N LEU A 163 -25.64 14.50 8.82
CA LEU A 163 -25.01 14.85 10.09
C LEU A 163 -25.87 15.84 10.88
N LEU A 164 -25.79 15.78 12.20
CA LEU A 164 -26.36 16.81 13.07
C LEU A 164 -25.44 18.04 13.10
N VAL A 165 -26.03 19.23 12.96
CA VAL A 165 -25.32 20.51 13.06
C VAL A 165 -24.70 20.65 14.45
N ALA A 166 -25.40 20.24 15.51
CA ALA A 166 -24.90 20.31 16.87
C ALA A 166 -23.59 19.51 17.03
N GLU A 167 -23.56 18.24 16.59
CA GLU A 167 -22.37 17.39 16.64
C GLU A 167 -21.19 17.98 15.85
N LEU A 168 -21.46 18.54 14.66
CA LEU A 168 -20.42 19.22 13.88
C LEU A 168 -19.85 20.46 14.59
N LEU A 169 -20.70 21.24 15.26
CA LEU A 169 -20.27 22.40 16.03
C LEU A 169 -19.43 21.98 17.24
N GLU A 170 -19.82 20.92 17.94
CA GLU A 170 -19.07 20.37 19.07
C GLU A 170 -17.70 19.85 18.62
N ALA A 171 -17.64 19.13 17.50
CA ALA A 171 -16.39 18.61 16.93
C ALA A 171 -15.41 19.71 16.49
N ILE A 172 -15.91 20.82 15.90
CA ILE A 172 -15.06 21.90 15.43
C ILE A 172 -14.53 22.75 16.59
N TRP A 173 -15.38 23.07 17.56
CA TRP A 173 -15.05 23.98 18.67
C TRP A 173 -14.70 23.29 19.99
N GLU A 174 -14.68 21.96 20.03
CA GLU A 174 -14.29 21.14 21.21
C GLU A 174 -15.02 21.55 22.49
N ALA A 175 -16.27 21.99 22.35
CA ALA A 175 -17.08 22.46 23.47
C ALA A 175 -18.54 22.05 23.25
N PRO A 176 -19.21 21.53 24.29
CA PRO A 176 -20.62 21.15 24.20
C PRO A 176 -21.46 22.35 23.80
N THR A 177 -22.44 22.11 22.94
CA THR A 177 -23.37 23.15 22.50
C THR A 177 -24.46 23.43 23.53
N SER A 178 -24.71 22.48 24.44
CA SER A 178 -25.61 22.63 25.58
C SER A 178 -25.09 23.71 26.55
N GLY A 179 -25.88 24.75 26.79
CA GLY A 179 -25.54 25.82 27.73
C GLY A 179 -24.85 27.04 27.10
N LEU A 180 -24.57 27.04 25.80
CA LEU A 180 -24.05 28.23 25.13
C LEU A 180 -25.14 29.33 24.99
N PRO A 181 -24.77 30.62 25.11
CA PRO A 181 -25.67 31.72 24.77
C PRO A 181 -26.20 31.59 23.33
N ARG A 182 -27.50 31.91 23.14
CA ARG A 182 -28.16 31.83 21.82
C ARG A 182 -27.42 32.62 20.73
N SER A 183 -26.85 33.77 21.08
CA SER A 183 -26.05 34.61 20.17
C SER A 183 -24.77 33.92 19.69
N THR A 184 -24.05 33.24 20.59
CA THR A 184 -22.85 32.46 20.28
C THR A 184 -23.18 31.28 19.37
N LEU A 185 -24.27 30.56 19.66
CA LEU A 185 -24.71 29.40 18.88
C LEU A 185 -25.14 29.81 17.46
N ALA A 186 -25.89 30.91 17.32
CA ALA A 186 -26.26 31.46 16.01
C ALA A 186 -25.02 31.88 15.20
N SER A 187 -24.03 32.49 15.84
CA SER A 187 -22.77 32.90 15.21
C SER A 187 -21.96 31.69 14.71
N ARG A 188 -21.86 30.62 15.54
CA ARG A 188 -21.20 29.36 15.17
C ARG A 188 -21.91 28.65 14.02
N ARG A 189 -23.25 28.60 14.01
CA ARG A 189 -24.03 28.04 12.88
C ARG A 189 -23.78 28.79 11.58
N LYS A 190 -23.76 30.14 11.62
CA LYS A 190 -23.44 30.96 10.46
C LYS A 190 -22.02 30.68 9.96
N ALA A 191 -21.05 30.58 10.87
CA ALA A 191 -19.67 30.24 10.52
C ALA A 191 -19.55 28.85 9.88
N LEU A 192 -20.24 27.83 10.42
CA LEU A 192 -20.27 26.49 9.83
C LEU A 192 -20.82 26.50 8.40
N GLY A 193 -21.91 27.22 8.15
CA GLY A 193 -22.47 27.37 6.79
C GLY A 193 -21.48 27.99 5.81
N THR A 194 -20.71 29.00 6.24
CA THR A 194 -19.62 29.58 5.44
C THR A 194 -18.52 28.55 5.17
N MET A 195 -18.07 27.80 6.17
CA MET A 195 -17.02 26.78 6.01
C MET A 195 -17.44 25.66 5.05
N LEU A 196 -18.68 25.16 5.17
CA LEU A 196 -19.24 24.15 4.26
C LEU A 196 -19.28 24.67 2.80
N THR A 197 -19.66 25.94 2.62
CA THR A 197 -19.65 26.58 1.29
C THR A 197 -18.24 26.69 0.72
N VAL A 198 -17.25 27.05 1.54
CA VAL A 198 -15.84 27.12 1.14
C VAL A 198 -15.32 25.74 0.72
N VAL A 199 -15.60 24.70 1.50
CA VAL A 199 -15.23 23.31 1.17
C VAL A 199 -15.83 22.89 -0.18
N ALA A 200 -17.12 23.13 -0.39
CA ALA A 200 -17.81 22.80 -1.64
C ALA A 200 -17.22 23.53 -2.86
N LYS A 201 -16.89 24.82 -2.73
CA LYS A 201 -16.28 25.63 -3.80
C LYS A 201 -14.82 25.26 -4.10
N SER A 202 -14.11 24.68 -3.13
CA SER A 202 -12.68 24.34 -3.28
C SER A 202 -12.42 23.11 -4.16
N ASN A 203 -13.48 22.41 -4.57
CA ASN A 203 -13.44 21.21 -5.39
C ASN A 203 -12.49 20.15 -4.78
N LEU A 204 -12.67 19.91 -3.47
CA LEU A 204 -11.95 18.93 -2.66
C LEU A 204 -12.70 17.60 -2.52
N GLY A 205 -13.81 17.45 -3.26
CA GLY A 205 -14.59 16.23 -3.34
C GLY A 205 -15.67 16.10 -2.27
N TYR A 206 -16.11 17.19 -1.64
CA TYR A 206 -17.26 17.19 -0.73
C TYR A 206 -18.30 18.20 -1.17
N HIS A 207 -19.56 17.79 -1.07
CA HIS A 207 -20.73 18.61 -1.35
C HIS A 207 -21.68 18.51 -0.19
N SER A 208 -22.26 19.64 0.22
CA SER A 208 -23.14 19.69 1.38
C SER A 208 -24.34 20.59 1.16
N VAL A 209 -25.45 20.22 1.80
CA VAL A 209 -26.70 20.99 1.83
C VAL A 209 -27.20 21.00 3.27
N THR A 210 -27.50 22.18 3.79
CA THR A 210 -27.99 22.37 5.15
C THR A 210 -29.51 22.58 5.15
N LYS A 211 -30.22 21.98 6.12
CA LYS A 211 -31.63 22.24 6.39
C LYS A 211 -31.89 22.14 7.89
N GLY A 212 -32.27 23.26 8.51
CA GLY A 212 -32.49 23.34 9.95
C GLY A 212 -31.22 22.92 10.72
N ASP A 213 -31.37 21.89 11.56
CA ASP A 213 -30.28 21.36 12.39
C ASP A 213 -29.53 20.17 11.74
N PHE A 214 -29.70 19.99 10.43
CA PHE A 214 -29.12 18.85 9.69
C PHE A 214 -28.27 19.32 8.51
N VAL A 215 -27.23 18.54 8.20
CA VAL A 215 -26.36 18.72 7.04
C VAL A 215 -26.28 17.41 6.26
N ALA A 216 -26.82 17.38 5.04
CA ALA A 216 -26.53 16.30 4.11
C ALA A 216 -25.15 16.52 3.49
N VAL A 217 -24.30 15.50 3.51
CA VAL A 217 -22.95 15.53 2.93
C VAL A 217 -22.81 14.37 1.93
N ARG A 218 -22.16 14.65 0.80
CA ARG A 218 -21.83 13.68 -0.25
C ARG A 218 -20.39 13.84 -0.70
N ARG A 219 -19.66 12.73 -0.79
CA ARG A 219 -18.29 12.65 -1.29
C ARG A 219 -18.30 12.38 -2.80
N GLY A 220 -17.43 13.08 -3.53
CA GLY A 220 -17.19 12.92 -4.97
C GLY A 220 -18.20 13.59 -5.89
N ARG A 221 -19.48 13.17 -5.84
CA ARG A 221 -20.52 13.67 -6.75
C ARG A 221 -21.41 14.71 -6.07
N ASN A 222 -21.89 15.68 -6.85
CA ASN A 222 -22.94 16.61 -6.44
C ASN A 222 -24.27 15.88 -6.14
N PHE A 223 -25.11 16.50 -5.32
CA PHE A 223 -26.55 16.21 -5.34
C PHE A 223 -27.12 16.64 -6.70
N ARG A 224 -28.05 15.87 -7.27
CA ARG A 224 -28.67 16.20 -8.57
C ARG A 224 -29.53 17.45 -8.46
N SER A 225 -30.14 17.69 -7.30
CA SER A 225 -30.88 18.91 -6.99
C SER A 225 -30.88 19.21 -5.49
N LEU A 226 -31.21 20.46 -5.13
CA LEU A 226 -31.47 20.83 -3.73
C LEU A 226 -32.63 20.03 -3.15
N SER A 227 -33.67 19.77 -3.96
CA SER A 227 -34.82 18.97 -3.56
C SER A 227 -34.43 17.53 -3.19
N GLU A 228 -33.51 16.89 -3.92
CA GLU A 228 -33.00 15.55 -3.58
C GLU A 228 -32.33 15.56 -2.19
N ALA A 229 -31.45 16.54 -1.94
CA ALA A 229 -30.77 16.65 -0.67
C ALA A 229 -31.74 16.91 0.49
N VAL A 230 -32.77 17.73 0.26
CA VAL A 230 -33.80 18.03 1.26
C VAL A 230 -34.67 16.82 1.57
N VAL A 231 -35.12 16.08 0.55
CA VAL A 231 -35.88 14.83 0.73
C VAL A 231 -35.04 13.81 1.50
N ARG A 232 -33.74 13.74 1.19
CA ARG A 232 -32.81 12.85 1.91
C ARG A 232 -32.70 13.19 3.39
N ILE A 233 -32.56 14.48 3.72
CA ILE A 233 -32.57 14.95 5.12
C ILE A 233 -33.87 14.54 5.79
N GLU A 234 -35.03 14.83 5.18
CA GLU A 234 -36.32 14.47 5.76
C GLU A 234 -36.48 12.96 6.00
N ASP A 235 -36.08 12.13 5.03
CA ASP A 235 -36.19 10.69 5.13
C ASP A 235 -35.28 10.09 6.20
N ASP A 236 -34.04 10.58 6.31
CA ASP A 236 -33.12 10.11 7.34
C ASP A 236 -33.49 10.67 8.73
N CYS A 237 -34.09 11.87 8.81
CA CYS A 237 -34.71 12.37 10.04
C CYS A 237 -35.89 11.50 10.48
N ARG A 238 -36.82 11.15 9.57
CA ARG A 238 -37.96 10.25 9.89
C ARG A 238 -37.51 8.88 10.39
N LYS A 239 -36.36 8.39 9.89
CA LYS A 239 -35.83 7.07 10.22
C LYS A 239 -34.78 7.10 11.34
N ASN A 240 -34.47 8.28 11.88
CA ASN A 240 -33.42 8.49 12.88
C ASN A 240 -32.05 7.92 12.46
N ARG A 241 -31.69 8.07 11.18
CA ARG A 241 -30.46 7.52 10.58
C ARG A 241 -29.44 8.62 10.32
N PHE A 242 -28.74 9.02 11.38
CA PHE A 242 -27.66 10.00 11.29
C PHE A 242 -26.30 9.32 11.29
N VAL A 243 -25.33 9.94 10.62
CA VAL A 243 -23.93 9.53 10.72
C VAL A 243 -23.34 10.25 11.93
N GLY A 244 -22.76 9.50 12.87
CA GLY A 244 -22.05 10.10 13.99
C GLY A 244 -20.78 10.81 13.50
N VAL A 245 -20.57 12.04 13.96
CA VAL A 245 -19.36 12.81 13.63
C VAL A 245 -18.13 12.15 14.26
N VAL A 246 -17.12 11.84 13.45
CA VAL A 246 -15.83 11.34 13.94
C VAL A 246 -14.85 12.51 14.03
N VAL A 247 -14.47 12.86 15.26
CA VAL A 247 -13.42 13.85 15.48
C VAL A 247 -12.09 13.19 15.12
N PRO A 248 -11.30 13.77 14.19
CA PRO A 248 -9.97 13.26 13.91
C PRO A 248 -9.20 13.32 15.21
N ARG A 249 -8.60 12.19 15.62
CA ARG A 249 -7.74 12.18 16.82
C ARG A 249 -6.77 13.34 16.66
N ALA A 250 -6.54 14.08 17.75
CA ALA A 250 -5.35 14.91 17.81
C ALA A 250 -4.18 14.03 17.37
N VAL A 251 -3.16 14.58 16.72
CA VAL A 251 -1.94 13.80 16.56
C VAL A 251 -1.50 13.50 17.98
N ASP A 252 -1.85 12.31 18.49
CA ASP A 252 -1.72 11.94 19.88
C ASP A 252 -0.26 12.20 20.25
N LYS A 253 0.02 12.68 21.48
CA LYS A 253 1.37 12.50 22.00
C LYS A 253 1.64 11.01 21.86
N ALA A 254 2.50 10.64 20.91
CA ALA A 254 2.73 9.24 20.58
C ALA A 254 3.11 8.55 21.89
N LEU A 255 2.23 7.66 22.36
CA LEU A 255 2.44 6.92 23.59
C LEU A 255 3.78 6.18 23.47
N PHE A 256 4.44 5.96 24.60
CA PHE A 256 5.70 5.23 24.62
C PHE A 256 5.48 3.80 24.13
N TRP A 257 4.47 3.11 24.65
CA TRP A 257 4.20 1.70 24.33
C TRP A 257 3.45 1.51 23.01
N ASP A 258 2.92 2.57 22.40
CA ASP A 258 2.34 2.53 21.04
C ASP A 258 3.41 2.80 19.96
N ASP A 259 4.69 2.90 20.35
CA ASP A 259 5.79 3.04 19.40
C ASP A 259 5.93 1.77 18.53
N PRO A 260 5.89 1.89 17.18
CA PRO A 260 5.99 0.73 16.30
C PRO A 260 7.26 -0.10 16.50
N TYR A 261 8.39 0.52 16.86
CA TYR A 261 9.64 -0.20 17.10
C TYR A 261 9.57 -1.02 18.39
N ILE A 262 8.94 -0.49 19.44
CA ILE A 262 8.72 -1.23 20.69
C ILE A 262 7.78 -2.41 20.43
N LEU A 263 6.64 -2.17 19.79
CA LEU A 263 5.66 -3.22 19.49
C LEU A 263 6.26 -4.35 18.65
N HIS A 264 7.01 -4.01 17.59
CA HIS A 264 7.65 -5.01 16.76
C HIS A 264 8.78 -5.75 17.48
N MET A 265 9.55 -5.07 18.35
CA MET A 265 10.58 -5.72 19.17
C MET A 265 9.96 -6.74 20.13
N LEU A 266 8.92 -6.36 20.89
CA LEU A 266 8.23 -7.25 21.83
C LEU A 266 7.62 -8.46 21.13
N GLU A 267 7.02 -8.26 19.95
CA GLU A 267 6.46 -9.34 19.14
C GLU A 267 7.55 -10.32 18.67
N ILE A 268 8.73 -9.83 18.30
CA ILE A 268 9.86 -10.68 17.89
C ILE A 268 10.42 -11.44 19.09
N LEU A 269 10.54 -10.79 20.26
CA LEU A 269 10.92 -11.46 21.49
C LEU A 269 9.96 -12.61 21.80
N GLU A 270 8.66 -12.36 21.71
CA GLU A 270 7.64 -13.39 21.90
C GLU A 270 7.79 -14.54 20.91
N MET A 271 7.90 -14.25 19.61
CA MET A 271 8.07 -15.27 18.56
C MET A 271 9.33 -16.09 18.75
N SER A 272 10.43 -15.43 19.13
CA SER A 272 11.76 -16.05 19.24
C SER A 272 11.90 -16.94 20.48
N THR A 273 11.25 -16.57 21.59
CA THR A 273 11.26 -17.34 22.85
C THR A 273 10.27 -18.50 22.79
N THR A 274 9.09 -18.29 22.21
CA THR A 274 8.08 -19.35 22.07
C THR A 274 8.31 -20.24 20.85
N GLU A 275 9.19 -19.85 19.91
CA GLU A 275 9.33 -20.44 18.58
C GLU A 275 8.05 -20.40 17.71
N HIS A 276 7.04 -19.60 18.09
CA HIS A 276 5.76 -19.50 17.38
C HIS A 276 5.73 -18.35 16.37
N PHE A 277 6.26 -18.58 15.18
CA PHE A 277 6.30 -17.60 14.08
C PHE A 277 5.02 -17.54 13.21
N TYR A 278 3.92 -18.14 13.65
CA TYR A 278 2.64 -18.21 12.93
C TYR A 278 1.52 -17.55 13.74
N PRO A 279 0.50 -16.90 13.12
CA PRO A 279 0.26 -16.76 11.67
C PRO A 279 1.26 -15.83 10.97
N PRO A 280 1.40 -15.88 9.63
CA PRO A 280 2.51 -15.22 8.92
C PRO A 280 2.48 -13.70 9.06
N GLU A 281 1.34 -13.14 9.47
CA GLU A 281 1.20 -11.74 9.85
C GLU A 281 2.11 -11.36 11.02
N ARG A 282 2.46 -12.28 11.92
CA ARG A 282 3.45 -12.04 12.99
C ARG A 282 4.83 -11.74 12.42
N LEU A 283 5.17 -12.32 11.27
CA LEU A 283 6.45 -12.06 10.57
C LEU A 283 6.57 -10.62 10.07
N ASN A 284 5.47 -9.85 10.01
CA ASN A 284 5.52 -8.43 9.70
C ASN A 284 6.47 -7.68 10.64
N SER A 285 6.62 -8.10 11.89
CA SER A 285 7.57 -7.50 12.83
C SER A 285 9.03 -7.73 12.39
N ILE A 286 9.38 -8.91 11.90
CA ILE A 286 10.72 -9.17 11.34
C ILE A 286 10.91 -8.37 10.04
N PHE A 287 9.88 -8.33 9.20
CA PHE A 287 9.94 -7.62 7.92
C PHE A 287 9.98 -6.10 8.08
N PHE A 288 9.45 -5.56 9.18
CA PHE A 288 9.56 -4.14 9.50
C PHE A 288 11.01 -3.68 9.53
N PHE A 289 11.91 -4.48 10.15
CA PHE A 289 13.34 -4.16 10.31
C PHE A 289 14.19 -4.57 9.13
N LYS A 290 13.99 -5.78 8.59
CA LYS A 290 14.90 -6.33 7.57
C LYS A 290 14.45 -6.14 6.14
N ARG A 291 13.18 -5.78 5.92
CA ARG A 291 12.54 -5.54 4.60
C ARG A 291 13.20 -6.35 3.46
N PRO A 292 13.16 -7.69 3.53
CA PRO A 292 13.85 -8.55 2.56
C PRO A 292 13.28 -8.38 1.14
N LEU A 293 12.03 -7.92 1.04
CA LEU A 293 11.35 -7.50 -0.17
C LEU A 293 10.61 -6.18 0.08
N ILE A 294 10.36 -5.46 -1.01
CA ILE A 294 9.54 -4.24 -1.01
C ILE A 294 8.05 -4.64 -0.99
N ASP A 295 7.68 -5.71 -1.69
CA ASP A 295 6.38 -6.38 -1.58
C ASP A 295 6.57 -7.79 -1.04
N LEU A 296 6.00 -8.10 0.13
CA LEU A 296 6.11 -9.43 0.73
C LEU A 296 5.13 -10.44 0.13
N THR A 297 4.12 -9.98 -0.63
CA THR A 297 3.09 -10.85 -1.22
C THR A 297 3.64 -12.01 -2.07
N PRO A 298 4.75 -11.89 -2.84
CA PRO A 298 5.35 -13.02 -3.55
C PRO A 298 5.91 -14.08 -2.61
N LEU A 299 6.31 -13.70 -1.39
CA LEU A 299 6.88 -14.60 -0.39
C LEU A 299 5.80 -15.32 0.44
N MET A 300 4.63 -14.69 0.64
CA MET A 300 3.55 -15.24 1.47
C MET A 300 3.14 -16.69 1.12
N PRO A 301 2.96 -17.10 -0.15
CA PRO A 301 2.61 -18.48 -0.47
C PRO A 301 3.67 -19.49 -0.03
N TRP A 302 4.95 -19.09 -0.05
CA TRP A 302 6.06 -19.93 0.39
C TRP A 302 6.13 -20.02 1.91
N LEU A 303 5.83 -18.94 2.63
CA LEU A 303 5.72 -18.94 4.10
C LEU A 303 4.56 -19.82 4.57
N HIS A 304 3.38 -19.71 3.95
CA HIS A 304 2.27 -20.62 4.24
C HIS A 304 2.64 -22.07 3.94
N ARG A 305 3.26 -22.36 2.79
CA ARG A 305 3.69 -23.71 2.45
C ARG A 305 4.77 -24.25 3.41
N ALA A 306 5.68 -23.40 3.88
CA ALA A 306 6.70 -23.76 4.87
C ALA A 306 6.06 -24.10 6.23
N HIS A 307 5.00 -23.41 6.62
CA HIS A 307 4.28 -23.69 7.85
C HIS A 307 3.54 -25.04 7.80
N PHE A 308 2.81 -25.32 6.72
CA PHE A 308 2.06 -26.57 6.54
C PHE A 308 2.88 -27.74 5.97
N SER A 309 4.20 -27.64 6.05
CA SER A 309 5.10 -28.64 5.50
C SER A 309 5.52 -29.63 6.58
N ASP A 310 5.43 -30.92 6.28
CA ASP A 310 5.83 -32.00 7.20
C ASP A 310 7.36 -32.23 7.25
N TYR A 311 8.18 -31.41 6.56
CA TYR A 311 9.64 -31.60 6.51
C TYR A 311 10.33 -31.40 7.87
N SER A 312 9.84 -30.49 8.72
CA SER A 312 10.37 -30.18 10.06
C SER A 312 9.32 -29.40 10.86
N SER A 313 9.44 -29.39 12.19
CA SER A 313 8.70 -28.49 13.08
C SER A 313 9.11 -27.02 12.94
N SER A 314 10.29 -26.74 12.38
CA SER A 314 10.79 -25.37 12.17
C SER A 314 10.38 -24.82 10.82
N ILE A 315 9.55 -23.78 10.82
CA ILE A 315 9.17 -23.03 9.60
C ILE A 315 10.39 -22.45 8.88
N GLY A 316 11.41 -22.02 9.62
CA GLY A 316 12.66 -21.50 9.06
C GLY A 316 13.41 -22.57 8.26
N TYR A 317 13.45 -23.81 8.75
CA TYR A 317 14.06 -24.92 8.03
C TYR A 317 13.25 -25.30 6.77
N ASN A 318 11.93 -25.39 6.91
CA ASN A 318 11.04 -25.71 5.79
C ASN A 318 11.13 -24.66 4.66
N LEU A 319 11.20 -23.38 5.02
CA LEU A 319 11.35 -22.29 4.04
C LEU A 319 12.69 -22.36 3.31
N ALA A 320 13.79 -22.72 4.00
CA ALA A 320 15.10 -22.89 3.37
C ALA A 320 15.05 -23.96 2.27
N LEU A 321 14.48 -25.13 2.57
CA LEU A 321 14.31 -26.22 1.59
C LEU A 321 13.43 -25.82 0.40
N LEU A 322 12.40 -25.01 0.64
CA LEU A 322 11.50 -24.55 -0.41
C LEU A 322 12.11 -23.43 -1.26
N SER A 323 13.08 -22.67 -0.72
CA SER A 323 13.66 -21.51 -1.40
C SER A 323 14.33 -21.88 -2.73
N ASP A 324 14.98 -23.05 -2.81
CA ASP A 324 15.64 -23.53 -4.03
C ASP A 324 14.66 -23.81 -5.19
N ARG A 325 13.37 -24.01 -4.87
CA ARG A 325 12.31 -24.24 -5.87
C ARG A 325 11.73 -22.93 -6.43
N ILE A 326 12.18 -21.78 -5.95
CA ILE A 326 11.69 -20.46 -6.38
C ILE A 326 12.47 -20.03 -7.63
N LEU A 327 11.73 -19.82 -8.73
CA LEU A 327 12.30 -19.41 -10.03
C LEU A 327 12.71 -17.93 -10.07
N ASP A 328 11.97 -17.05 -9.38
CA ASP A 328 12.33 -15.63 -9.32
C ASP A 328 13.55 -15.46 -8.39
N PRO A 329 14.71 -15.02 -8.91
CA PRO A 329 15.95 -14.97 -8.14
C PRO A 329 15.90 -13.98 -6.97
N VAL A 330 15.08 -12.93 -7.07
CA VAL A 330 14.91 -11.93 -6.00
C VAL A 330 14.08 -12.52 -4.86
N VAL A 331 12.96 -13.16 -5.21
CA VAL A 331 12.10 -13.83 -4.22
C VAL A 331 12.83 -15.01 -3.57
N ARG A 332 13.62 -15.77 -4.34
CA ARG A 332 14.47 -16.84 -3.81
C ARG A 332 15.44 -16.32 -2.76
N ARG A 333 16.19 -15.26 -3.08
CA ARG A 333 17.16 -14.66 -2.15
C ARG A 333 16.47 -14.18 -0.88
N ALA A 334 15.32 -13.52 -1.01
CA ALA A 334 14.54 -13.09 0.14
C ALA A 334 14.05 -14.27 0.98
N ALA A 335 13.56 -15.35 0.37
CA ALA A 335 13.15 -16.56 1.08
C ALA A 335 14.32 -17.18 1.86
N SER A 336 15.50 -17.29 1.25
CA SER A 336 16.71 -17.80 1.91
C SER A 336 17.17 -16.89 3.07
N GLN A 337 17.06 -15.58 2.91
CA GLN A 337 17.40 -14.62 3.96
C GLN A 337 16.43 -14.72 5.14
N VAL A 338 15.12 -14.77 4.87
CA VAL A 338 14.09 -14.91 5.90
C VAL A 338 14.23 -16.26 6.60
N SER A 339 14.46 -17.35 5.87
CA SER A 339 14.67 -18.66 6.49
C SER A 339 15.85 -18.65 7.46
N LEU A 340 16.95 -18.01 7.07
CA LEU A 340 18.13 -17.89 7.93
C LEU A 340 17.81 -17.06 9.19
N GLN A 341 17.08 -15.96 9.06
CA GLN A 341 16.68 -15.13 10.21
C GLN A 341 15.79 -15.90 11.18
N LEU A 342 14.79 -16.63 10.68
CA LEU A 342 13.90 -17.44 11.51
C LEU A 342 14.65 -18.55 12.25
N GLN A 343 15.57 -19.22 11.56
CA GLN A 343 16.42 -20.24 12.18
C GLN A 343 17.30 -19.63 13.28
N LYS A 344 17.96 -18.49 13.00
CA LYS A 344 18.77 -17.80 13.99
C LYS A 344 17.95 -17.36 15.20
N LEU A 345 16.78 -16.78 15.01
CA LEU A 345 15.92 -16.35 16.11
C LEU A 345 15.48 -17.53 16.97
N ALA A 346 15.05 -18.64 16.35
CA ALA A 346 14.67 -19.84 17.10
C ALA A 346 15.87 -20.45 17.86
N SER A 347 17.00 -20.63 17.18
CA SER A 347 18.17 -21.33 17.75
C SER A 347 18.93 -20.52 18.79
N TYR A 348 19.00 -19.19 18.63
CA TYR A 348 19.75 -18.34 19.54
C TYR A 348 18.88 -17.80 20.66
N CYS A 349 17.61 -17.41 20.44
CA CYS A 349 16.78 -16.83 21.52
C CYS A 349 16.16 -17.88 22.46
N GLY A 350 15.78 -19.07 21.95
CA GLY A 350 15.21 -20.16 22.75
C GLY A 350 16.02 -20.59 23.99
N PRO A 351 17.37 -20.60 23.98
CA PRO A 351 18.17 -20.95 25.15
C PRO A 351 18.50 -19.79 26.12
N PHE A 352 18.24 -18.52 25.80
CA PHE A 352 18.59 -17.41 26.71
C PHE A 352 17.57 -17.28 27.83
N ARG A 353 18.07 -17.30 29.07
CA ARG A 353 17.22 -17.26 30.26
C ARG A 353 16.72 -15.85 30.55
N ILE A 354 17.53 -14.80 30.40
CA ILE A 354 17.18 -13.44 30.85
C ILE A 354 16.64 -12.60 29.68
N CYS A 355 15.63 -11.77 29.93
CA CYS A 355 14.93 -10.97 28.92
C CYS A 355 15.86 -10.01 28.14
N VAL A 356 16.85 -9.42 28.81
CA VAL A 356 17.83 -8.53 28.15
C VAL A 356 18.71 -9.27 27.14
N ASP A 357 19.15 -10.50 27.45
CA ASP A 357 19.97 -11.29 26.53
C ASP A 357 19.16 -11.64 25.26
N ALA A 358 17.87 -11.94 25.42
CA ALA A 358 16.97 -12.16 24.29
C ALA A 358 16.83 -10.88 23.44
N PHE A 359 16.70 -9.70 24.07
CA PHE A 359 16.70 -8.40 23.39
C PHE A 359 17.98 -8.20 22.58
N ASP A 360 19.15 -8.39 23.19
CA ASP A 360 20.44 -8.19 22.56
C ASP A 360 20.69 -9.18 21.42
N MET A 361 20.17 -10.40 21.54
CA MET A 361 20.25 -11.39 20.45
C MET A 361 19.32 -11.05 19.28
N VAL A 362 18.10 -10.59 19.56
CA VAL A 362 17.21 -10.09 18.51
C VAL A 362 17.86 -8.91 17.80
N ASP A 363 18.45 -7.98 18.54
CA ASP A 363 19.18 -6.85 17.97
C ASP A 363 20.36 -7.32 17.13
N TYR A 364 21.18 -8.26 17.61
CA TYR A 364 22.31 -8.80 16.86
C TYR A 364 21.88 -9.44 15.52
N ILE A 365 20.78 -10.20 15.53
CA ILE A 365 20.28 -10.89 14.32
C ILE A 365 19.61 -9.90 13.37
N LEU A 366 18.80 -8.98 13.90
CA LEU A 366 17.92 -8.13 13.12
C LEU A 366 18.42 -6.69 12.91
N ASP A 367 19.52 -6.31 13.56
CA ASP A 367 20.14 -4.98 13.56
C ASP A 367 19.12 -3.87 13.90
N VAL A 368 18.30 -4.12 14.92
CA VAL A 368 17.14 -3.28 15.27
C VAL A 368 17.57 -1.92 15.77
N MET A 369 18.53 -1.87 16.68
CA MET A 369 19.05 -0.66 17.31
C MET A 369 19.79 0.20 16.30
N SER A 370 20.60 -0.38 15.42
CA SER A 370 21.24 0.39 14.33
C SER A 370 20.21 0.96 13.36
N HIS A 371 19.19 0.18 12.99
CA HIS A 371 18.10 0.66 12.14
C HIS A 371 17.30 1.78 12.81
N ALA A 372 16.97 1.63 14.09
CA ALA A 372 16.29 2.68 14.86
C ALA A 372 17.17 3.94 14.98
N LYS A 373 18.46 3.79 15.28
CA LYS A 373 19.43 4.90 15.37
C LYS A 373 19.49 5.69 14.06
N GLN A 374 19.49 5.01 12.92
CA GLN A 374 19.62 5.63 11.60
C GLN A 374 18.32 6.30 11.13
N TYR A 375 17.15 5.66 11.32
CA TYR A 375 15.90 6.08 10.67
C TYR A 375 14.83 6.62 11.63
N ALA A 376 14.93 6.32 12.92
CA ALA A 376 13.96 6.75 13.95
C ALA A 376 14.64 7.02 15.31
N PRO A 377 15.44 8.11 15.45
CA PRO A 377 16.22 8.39 16.66
C PRO A 377 15.37 8.48 17.94
N GLY A 378 14.12 8.95 17.84
CA GLY A 378 13.20 8.98 18.99
C GLY A 378 12.80 7.58 19.46
N SER A 379 12.52 6.67 18.52
CA SER A 379 12.23 5.26 18.82
C SER A 379 13.48 4.52 19.29
N PHE A 380 14.68 4.90 18.81
CA PHE A 380 15.95 4.42 19.37
C PHE A 380 16.08 4.77 20.85
N CYS A 381 15.84 6.03 21.24
CA CYS A 381 15.89 6.41 22.66
C CYS A 381 14.92 5.57 23.51
N ARG A 382 13.72 5.31 22.99
CA ARG A 382 12.70 4.48 23.66
C ARG A 382 13.12 3.03 23.80
N LEU A 383 13.67 2.42 22.73
CA LEU A 383 14.22 1.06 22.77
C LEU A 383 15.43 0.95 23.71
N SER A 384 16.32 1.94 23.70
CA SER A 384 17.47 2.01 24.61
C SER A 384 17.03 2.12 26.07
N TYR A 385 16.00 2.92 26.34
CA TYR A 385 15.38 2.99 27.67
C TYR A 385 14.75 1.67 28.08
N LEU A 386 14.00 1.01 27.18
CA LEU A 386 13.44 -0.32 27.43
C LEU A 386 14.53 -1.34 27.74
N ARG A 387 15.60 -1.40 26.93
CA ARG A 387 16.76 -2.27 27.15
C ARG A 387 17.41 -2.02 28.51
N ALA A 388 17.66 -0.76 28.88
CA ALA A 388 18.22 -0.41 30.18
C ALA A 388 17.28 -0.78 31.34
N SER A 389 15.96 -0.67 31.16
CA SER A 389 15.00 -1.13 32.14
C SER A 389 15.03 -2.66 32.30
N LEU A 390 15.27 -3.40 31.22
CA LEU A 390 15.41 -4.87 31.26
C LEU A 390 16.76 -5.30 31.86
N GLU A 391 17.84 -4.56 31.64
CA GLU A 391 19.15 -4.81 32.27
C GLU A 391 19.11 -4.80 33.80
N ASN A 392 18.20 -3.99 34.37
CA ASN A 392 18.01 -3.91 35.81
C ASN A 392 17.09 -5.00 36.38
N ARG A 393 16.61 -5.92 35.52
CA ARG A 393 15.70 -7.00 35.87
C ARG A 393 16.33 -8.35 35.50
N ASP A 394 16.58 -9.19 36.50
CA ASP A 394 17.11 -10.55 36.30
C ASP A 394 16.04 -11.58 35.86
N GLU A 395 14.93 -11.09 35.29
CA GLU A 395 13.76 -11.89 34.94
C GLU A 395 13.82 -12.38 33.49
N THR A 396 13.26 -13.56 33.27
CA THR A 396 13.08 -14.14 31.94
C THR A 396 11.99 -13.39 31.16
N TYR A 397 12.00 -13.48 29.82
CA TYR A 397 10.92 -12.90 29.03
C TYR A 397 9.55 -13.54 29.39
N GLU A 398 9.53 -14.84 29.70
CA GLU A 398 8.30 -15.54 30.08
C GLU A 398 7.67 -14.97 31.36
N GLU A 399 8.50 -14.61 32.35
CA GLU A 399 8.07 -13.99 33.61
C GLU A 399 7.54 -12.56 33.39
N LEU A 400 8.18 -11.80 32.49
CA LEU A 400 7.81 -10.41 32.20
C LEU A 400 6.70 -10.23 31.17
N ARG A 401 6.35 -11.28 30.42
CA ARG A 401 5.49 -11.18 29.24
C ARG A 401 4.15 -10.51 29.51
N GLU A 402 3.47 -10.90 30.59
CA GLU A 402 2.14 -10.37 30.91
C GLU A 402 2.20 -8.93 31.41
N GLU A 403 3.26 -8.54 32.13
CA GLU A 403 3.50 -7.14 32.47
C GLU A 403 3.71 -6.30 31.20
N LEU A 404 4.64 -6.71 30.33
CA LEU A 404 4.98 -5.99 29.10
C LEU A 404 3.78 -5.81 28.17
N ARG A 405 2.89 -6.82 28.08
CA ARG A 405 1.63 -6.72 27.31
C ARG A 405 0.63 -5.74 27.92
N GLY A 406 0.63 -5.60 29.25
CA GLY A 406 -0.26 -4.69 29.97
C GLY A 406 0.16 -3.23 29.93
N MET A 407 1.43 -2.94 29.62
CA MET A 407 2.00 -1.59 29.76
C MET A 407 1.29 -0.51 28.95
N LEU A 408 0.83 -0.81 27.73
CA LEU A 408 0.07 0.16 26.93
C LEU A 408 -1.25 0.56 27.59
N ALA A 409 -1.95 -0.41 28.20
CA ALA A 409 -3.19 -0.13 28.92
C ALA A 409 -2.93 0.72 30.17
N LEU A 410 -1.83 0.45 30.88
CA LEU A 410 -1.41 1.24 32.04
C LEU A 410 -1.00 2.66 31.67
N GLU A 411 -0.34 2.87 30.52
CA GLU A 411 -0.03 4.21 30.01
C GLU A 411 -1.32 4.96 29.63
N GLN A 412 -2.28 4.27 29.02
CA GLN A 412 -3.58 4.84 28.65
C GLN A 412 -4.45 5.20 29.87
N SER A 413 -4.40 4.41 30.94
CA SER A 413 -5.09 4.70 32.19
C SER A 413 -4.39 5.77 33.04
N GLY A 414 -3.11 6.06 32.73
CA GLY A 414 -2.26 6.98 33.48
C GLY A 414 -1.64 6.38 34.74
N GLU A 415 -1.82 5.07 34.97
CA GLU A 415 -1.17 4.31 36.04
C GLU A 415 0.34 4.15 35.80
N TRP A 416 0.74 4.17 34.52
CA TRP A 416 2.13 4.27 34.13
C TRP A 416 2.39 5.58 33.38
N GLN A 417 3.50 6.23 33.67
CA GLN A 417 3.89 7.48 33.01
C GLN A 417 5.15 7.25 32.18
N ALA A 418 5.10 7.69 30.92
CA ALA A 418 6.25 7.64 30.04
C ALA A 418 7.43 8.45 30.60
N PRO A 419 8.68 7.99 30.38
CA PRO A 419 9.86 8.78 30.72
C PRO A 419 9.79 10.12 29.99
N ASP A 420 10.19 11.18 30.70
CA ASP A 420 10.19 12.53 30.13
C ASP A 420 11.26 12.66 29.02
N GLU A 421 11.15 13.74 28.25
CA GLU A 421 12.06 13.98 27.13
C GLU A 421 13.52 14.12 27.61
N GLN A 422 13.73 14.63 28.83
CA GLN A 422 15.07 14.78 29.40
C GLN A 422 15.71 13.43 29.73
N THR A 423 14.94 12.47 30.26
CA THR A 423 15.38 11.09 30.51
C THR A 423 15.69 10.38 29.19
N LEU A 424 14.84 10.54 28.17
CA LEU A 424 15.06 9.92 26.86
C LEU A 424 16.26 10.50 26.12
N ARG A 425 16.58 11.79 26.33
CA ARG A 425 17.73 12.46 25.71
C ARG A 425 19.07 11.85 26.12
N CYS A 426 19.17 11.24 27.30
CA CYS A 426 20.37 10.52 27.74
C CYS A 426 20.72 9.34 26.82
N TYR A 427 19.76 8.86 26.04
CA TYR A 427 19.92 7.76 25.09
C TYR A 427 20.03 8.23 23.64
N LEU A 428 20.16 9.54 23.38
CA LEU A 428 20.37 10.00 22.02
C LEU A 428 21.72 9.48 21.49
N PRO A 429 21.76 9.05 20.22
CA PRO A 429 23.02 8.65 19.61
C PRO A 429 23.95 9.87 19.52
N GLU A 430 25.13 9.78 20.13
CA GLU A 430 26.20 10.76 19.91
C GLU A 430 26.52 10.84 18.41
N HIS A 431 26.59 12.07 17.88
CA HIS A 431 26.79 12.37 16.46
C HIS A 431 28.23 12.17 16.01
#